data_AF-A0A9W6ZV83-F1
#
_entry.id   AF-A0A9W6ZV83-F1
#
_cell.length_a   1.000
_cell.length_b   1.000
_cell.length_c   1.000
_cell.angle_alpha   90.00
_cell.angle_beta   90.00
_cell.angle_gamma   90.00
#
_symmetry.space_group_name_H-M   'P 1'
#
loop_
_entity.id
_entity.type
_entity.pdbx_description
1 polymer ?
#
loop_
_entity_poly.entity_id
_entity_poly.type
_entity_poly.pdbx_seq_one_letter_code
_entity_poly.pdbx_strand_id
1 'polypeptide(L)'
;MVTGTDFNVMSALQYAVTALEVPHIIVCGHYDCGGVRASIENRDHTPPLENWLRSIRDVYRLHSSELNAIKDPEQRHRRLVELNVIEQCINLFKTGVVQRKRVETFRSDEFR
;
A
#
# COMPACT_ATOMS: atom_id res chain seq x y z
N MET A 1 -5.74 2.42 -0.07
CA MET A 1 -4.68 1.95 0.84
C MET A 1 -4.97 0.50 1.15
N VAL A 2 -3.95 -0.30 1.44
CA VAL A 2 -4.12 -1.68 1.91
C VAL A 2 -3.93 -1.67 3.42
N THR A 3 -5.04 -1.60 4.15
CA THR A 3 -5.06 -1.64 5.61
C THR A 3 -5.71 -2.94 6.07
N GLY A 4 -5.17 -3.57 7.11
CA GLY A 4 -5.60 -4.91 7.55
C GLY A 4 -7.04 -4.97 8.07
N THR A 5 -7.64 -3.81 8.38
CA THR A 5 -9.01 -3.68 8.89
C THR A 5 -9.99 -3.10 7.86
N ASP A 6 -9.55 -2.82 6.64
CA ASP A 6 -10.45 -2.34 5.58
C ASP A 6 -11.14 -3.51 4.88
N PHE A 7 -12.39 -3.75 5.27
CA PHE A 7 -13.22 -4.81 4.68
C PHE A 7 -13.45 -4.64 3.17
N ASN A 8 -13.38 -3.42 2.63
CA ASN A 8 -13.54 -3.20 1.20
C ASN A 8 -12.40 -3.90 0.44
N VAL A 9 -11.16 -3.50 0.71
CA VAL A 9 -10.01 -4.07 -0.01
C VAL A 9 -9.77 -5.53 0.37
N MET A 10 -10.05 -5.94 1.61
CA MET A 10 -9.89 -7.33 2.05
C MET A 10 -10.89 -8.28 1.38
N SER A 11 -12.15 -7.87 1.21
CA SER A 11 -13.16 -8.71 0.53
C SER A 11 -12.86 -8.86 -0.96
N ALA A 12 -12.47 -7.77 -1.65
CA ALA A 12 -12.05 -7.82 -3.04
C ALA A 12 -10.81 -8.70 -3.24
N LEU A 13 -9.82 -8.55 -2.36
CA LEU A 13 -8.59 -9.36 -2.37
C LEU A 13 -8.91 -10.85 -2.16
N GLN A 14 -9.75 -11.18 -1.17
CA GLN A 14 -10.13 -12.56 -0.91
C GLN A 14 -10.80 -13.19 -2.14
N TYR A 15 -11.80 -12.51 -2.70
CA TYR A 15 -12.51 -13.02 -3.88
C TYR A 15 -11.57 -13.23 -5.08
N ALA A 16 -10.71 -12.24 -5.38
CA ALA A 16 -9.75 -12.34 -6.47
C ALA A 16 -8.79 -13.53 -6.30
N VAL A 17 -8.32 -13.79 -5.08
CA VAL A 17 -7.35 -14.85 -4.80
C VAL A 17 -7.99 -16.23 -4.70
N THR A 18 -9.13 -16.36 -4.01
CA THR A 18 -9.71 -17.68 -3.70
C THR A 18 -10.75 -18.14 -4.70
N ALA A 19 -11.50 -17.22 -5.31
CA ALA A 19 -12.58 -17.57 -6.23
C ALA A 19 -12.15 -17.43 -7.70
N LEU A 20 -11.45 -16.34 -8.03
CA LEU A 20 -10.97 -16.09 -9.40
C LEU A 20 -9.57 -16.66 -9.67
N GLU A 21 -8.83 -17.00 -8.61
CA GLU A 21 -7.47 -17.54 -8.68
C GLU A 21 -6.52 -16.71 -9.55
N VAL A 22 -6.57 -15.38 -9.42
CA VAL A 22 -5.72 -14.50 -10.24
C VAL A 22 -4.23 -14.79 -10.01
N PRO A 23 -3.41 -14.84 -11.07
CA PRO A 23 -1.98 -15.15 -10.94
C PRO A 23 -1.16 -13.98 -10.39
N HIS A 24 -1.66 -12.76 -10.56
CA HIS A 24 -0.93 -11.54 -10.23
C HIS A 24 -1.83 -10.52 -9.52
N ILE A 25 -1.26 -9.84 -8.53
CA ILE A 25 -1.87 -8.71 -7.84
C ILE A 25 -0.91 -7.53 -8.01
N ILE A 26 -1.41 -6.41 -8.52
CA ILE A 26 -0.60 -5.23 -8.82
C ILE A 26 -1.08 -4.08 -7.93
N VAL A 27 -0.16 -3.51 -7.15
CA VAL A 27 -0.37 -2.21 -6.51
C VAL A 27 0.21 -1.16 -7.43
N CYS A 28 -0.65 -0.32 -8.00
CA CYS A 28 -0.23 0.78 -8.87
C CYS A 28 -0.37 2.11 -8.12
N GLY A 29 0.74 2.82 -7.97
CA GLY A 29 0.74 4.24 -7.57
C GLY A 29 0.84 5.14 -8.80
N HIS A 30 0.65 6.43 -8.60
CA HIS A 30 0.84 7.41 -9.67
C HIS A 30 1.45 8.69 -9.12
N TYR A 31 2.33 9.31 -9.90
CA TYR A 31 2.85 10.63 -9.58
C TYR A 31 1.72 11.66 -9.57
N ASP A 32 1.98 12.77 -8.87
CA ASP A 32 1.00 13.83 -8.64
C ASP A 32 -0.28 13.36 -7.93
N CYS A 33 -0.19 12.27 -7.15
CA CYS A 33 -1.29 11.79 -6.33
C CYS A 33 -1.73 12.86 -5.31
N GLY A 34 -2.94 13.38 -5.51
CA GLY A 34 -3.58 14.37 -4.63
C GLY A 34 -3.76 13.87 -3.20
N GLY A 35 -4.02 12.57 -3.00
CA GLY A 35 -4.11 11.98 -1.66
C GLY A 35 -2.77 11.96 -0.93
N VAL A 36 -1.69 11.63 -1.63
CA VAL A 36 -0.33 11.69 -1.06
C VAL A 36 0.06 13.14 -0.78
N ARG A 37 -0.27 14.09 -1.67
CA ARG A 37 -0.02 15.52 -1.46
C ARG A 37 -0.79 16.05 -0.25
N ALA A 38 -2.09 15.73 -0.15
CA ALA A 38 -2.92 16.05 1.00
C ALA A 38 -2.37 15.50 2.32
N SER A 39 -1.78 14.31 2.32
CA SER A 39 -1.26 13.67 3.53
C SER A 39 -0.10 14.43 4.19
N ILE A 40 0.68 15.20 3.42
CA ILE A 40 1.83 15.97 3.92
C ILE A 40 1.53 17.46 4.15
N GLU A 41 0.34 17.91 3.78
CA GLU A 41 -0.10 19.27 4.09
C GLU A 41 -0.38 19.43 5.58
N ASN A 42 0.08 20.55 6.14
CA ASN A 42 -0.19 20.89 7.54
C ASN A 42 -1.59 21.49 7.71
N ARG A 43 -2.62 20.71 7.34
CA ARG A 43 -4.04 21.05 7.48
C ARG A 43 -4.85 19.82 7.84
N ASP A 44 -5.94 20.03 8.58
CA ASP A 44 -6.93 18.98 8.85
C ASP A 44 -7.90 18.86 7.66
N HIS A 45 -8.01 17.66 7.09
CA HIS A 45 -8.93 17.39 5.98
C HIS A 45 -10.31 16.90 6.46
N THR A 46 -10.53 16.88 7.77
CA THR A 46 -11.72 16.40 8.48
C THR A 46 -11.98 14.89 8.31
N PRO A 47 -12.49 14.19 9.34
CA PRO A 47 -12.89 12.79 9.21
C PRO A 47 -14.04 12.61 8.20
N PRO A 48 -14.08 11.49 7.45
CA PRO A 48 -13.21 10.31 7.56
C PRO A 48 -11.89 10.42 6.76
N LEU A 49 -11.75 11.43 5.90
CA LEU A 49 -10.58 11.58 5.03
C LEU A 49 -9.28 11.68 5.83
N GLU A 50 -9.29 12.46 6.92
CA GLU A 50 -8.13 12.62 7.79
C GLU A 50 -7.64 11.28 8.39
N ASN A 51 -8.58 10.38 8.73
CA ASN A 51 -8.25 9.04 9.23
C ASN A 51 -7.66 8.14 8.14
N TRP A 52 -8.16 8.25 6.90
CA TRP A 52 -7.62 7.50 5.76
C TRP A 52 -6.19 7.95 5.42
N LEU A 53 -5.95 9.26 5.40
CA LEU A 53 -4.64 9.87 5.11
C LEU A 53 -3.57 9.51 6.16
N ARG A 54 -3.97 9.20 7.41
CA ARG A 54 -3.05 8.74 8.46
C ARG A 54 -2.17 7.57 8.01
N SER A 55 -2.72 6.64 7.22
CA SER A 55 -1.96 5.49 6.72
C SER A 55 -0.78 5.91 5.83
N ILE A 56 -0.91 7.00 5.06
CA ILE A 56 0.18 7.54 4.22
C ILE A 56 1.19 8.30 5.10
N ARG A 57 0.72 9.00 6.14
CA ARG A 57 1.60 9.67 7.12
C ARG A 57 2.43 8.67 7.91
N ASP A 58 1.90 7.48 8.18
CA ASP A 58 2.67 6.39 8.78
C ASP A 58 3.80 5.91 7.85
N VAL A 59 3.57 5.84 6.54
CA VAL A 59 4.63 5.58 5.56
C VAL A 59 5.70 6.68 5.63
N TYR A 60 5.30 7.96 5.67
CA TYR A 60 6.25 9.06 5.82
C TYR A 60 7.09 8.89 7.09
N ARG A 61 6.45 8.55 8.22
CA ARG A 61 7.13 8.37 9.51
C ARG A 61 8.15 7.23 9.47
N LEU A 62 7.78 6.09 8.87
CA LEU A 62 8.65 4.92 8.71
C LEU A 62 9.92 5.25 7.91
N HIS A 63 9.80 6.13 6.91
CA HIS A 63 10.90 6.51 6.00
C HIS A 63 11.36 7.95 6.18
N SER A 64 11.16 8.51 7.37
CA SER A 64 11.35 9.95 7.62
C SER A 64 12.78 10.42 7.39
N SER A 65 13.78 9.60 7.72
CA SER A 65 15.20 9.91 7.47
C SER A 65 15.49 10.11 5.98
N GLU A 66 15.03 9.19 5.13
CA GLU A 66 15.18 9.25 3.68
C GLU A 66 14.43 10.44 3.09
N LEU A 67 13.15 10.60 3.45
CA LEU A 67 12.30 11.65 2.91
C LEU A 67 12.77 13.05 3.32
N ASN A 68 13.20 13.24 4.57
CA ASN A 68 13.69 14.53 5.04
C ASN A 68 15.04 14.93 4.42
N ALA A 69 15.83 13.96 3.94
CA ALA A 69 17.09 14.24 3.23
C ALA A 69 16.86 14.84 1.82
N ILE A 70 15.69 14.60 1.21
CA ILE A 70 15.33 15.11 -0.12
C ILE A 70 14.87 16.56 0.00
N LYS A 71 15.68 17.53 -0.44
CA LYS A 71 15.37 18.96 -0.30
C LYS A 71 14.25 19.43 -1.23
N ASP A 72 14.19 18.90 -2.45
CA ASP A 72 13.19 19.27 -3.44
C ASP A 72 11.80 18.69 -3.06
N PRO A 73 10.77 19.53 -2.85
CA PRO A 73 9.46 19.06 -2.39
C PRO A 73 8.77 18.11 -3.38
N GLU A 74 8.93 18.32 -4.69
CA GLU A 74 8.29 17.49 -5.71
C GLU A 74 8.99 16.12 -5.83
N GLN A 75 10.32 16.07 -5.73
CA GLN A 75 11.06 14.81 -5.63
C GLN A 75 10.70 14.05 -4.34
N ARG A 76 10.55 14.76 -3.21
CA ARG A 76 10.12 14.13 -1.96
C ARG A 76 8.70 13.56 -2.07
N HIS A 77 7.79 14.29 -2.72
CA HIS A 77 6.43 13.81 -2.99
C HIS A 77 6.45 12.57 -3.87
N ARG A 78 7.17 12.58 -5.00
CA ARG A 78 7.33 11.41 -5.89
C ARG A 78 7.91 10.23 -5.14
N ARG A 79 8.90 10.47 -4.27
CA ARG A 79 9.49 9.41 -3.47
C ARG A 79 8.50 8.82 -2.46
N LEU A 80 7.68 9.66 -1.82
CA LEU A 80 6.63 9.18 -0.92
C LEU A 80 5.58 8.36 -1.66
N VAL A 81 5.23 8.70 -2.91
CA VAL A 81 4.36 7.86 -3.76
C VAL A 81 4.95 6.46 -3.94
N GLU A 82 6.24 6.37 -4.27
CA GLU A 82 6.95 5.10 -4.47
C GLU A 82 6.99 4.26 -3.18
N LEU A 83 7.38 4.87 -2.07
CA LEU A 83 7.41 4.20 -0.77
C LEU A 83 6.01 3.75 -0.33
N ASN A 84 4.97 4.53 -0.64
CA ASN A 84 3.59 4.14 -0.35
C ASN A 84 3.18 2.88 -1.12
N VAL A 85 3.58 2.74 -2.39
CA VAL A 85 3.36 1.51 -3.18
C VAL A 85 4.08 0.33 -2.54
N ILE A 86 5.35 0.50 -2.16
CA ILE A 86 6.14 -0.55 -1.51
C ILE A 86 5.47 -1.03 -0.22
N GLU A 87 5.08 -0.10 0.66
CA GLU A 87 4.42 -0.44 1.93
C GLU A 87 3.04 -1.10 1.71
N GLN A 88 2.30 -0.70 0.67
CA GLN A 88 1.03 -1.33 0.33
C GLN A 88 1.23 -2.76 -0.20
N CYS A 89 2.28 -3.02 -0.98
CA CYS A 89 2.67 -4.37 -1.37
C CYS A 89 3.02 -5.22 -0.13
N ILE A 90 3.81 -4.68 0.80
CA ILE A 90 4.16 -5.35 2.05
C ILE A 90 2.89 -5.68 2.85
N ASN A 91 1.92 -4.76 2.92
CA ASN A 91 0.65 -5.01 3.59
C ASN A 91 -0.16 -6.13 2.92
N LEU A 92 -0.18 -6.23 1.59
CA LEU A 92 -0.78 -7.38 0.90
C LEU A 92 -0.09 -8.69 1.28
N PHE A 93 1.25 -8.72 1.31
CA PHE A 93 2.01 -9.92 1.71
C PHE A 93 1.79 -10.36 3.15
N LYS A 94 1.34 -9.44 4.03
CA LYS A 94 0.96 -9.75 5.41
C LYS A 94 -0.43 -10.37 5.53
N THR A 95 -1.27 -10.29 4.49
CA THR A 95 -2.62 -10.85 4.55
C THR A 95 -2.59 -12.37 4.53
N GLY A 96 -3.43 -13.00 5.36
CA GLY A 96 -3.48 -14.46 5.44
C GLY A 96 -3.90 -15.12 4.12
N VAL A 97 -4.72 -14.46 3.31
CA VAL A 97 -5.16 -14.98 2.01
C VAL A 97 -4.01 -15.05 1.00
N VAL A 98 -3.18 -13.99 0.92
CA VAL A 98 -2.00 -13.98 0.04
C VAL A 98 -0.93 -14.94 0.55
N GLN A 99 -0.70 -15.00 1.87
CA GLN A 99 0.29 -15.92 2.45
C GLN A 99 -0.05 -17.39 2.16
N ARG A 100 -1.31 -17.79 2.37
CA ARG A 100 -1.75 -19.17 2.08
C ARG A 100 -1.56 -19.53 0.60
N LYS A 101 -2.09 -18.69 -0.31
CA LYS A 101 -1.99 -18.97 -1.75
C LYS A 101 -0.54 -19.02 -2.24
N ARG A 102 0.35 -18.18 -1.69
CA ARG A 102 1.79 -18.20 -2.02
C ARG A 102 2.48 -19.50 -1.62
N VAL A 103 2.13 -20.07 -0.46
CA VAL A 103 2.69 -21.37 -0.02
C VAL A 103 2.17 -22.51 -0.89
N GLU A 104 0.90 -22.47 -1.28
CA GLU A 104 0.31 -23.45 -2.20
C GLU A 104 1.00 -23.43 -3.56
N THR A 105 1.21 -22.25 -4.16
CA THR A 105 1.88 -22.15 -5.47
C THR A 105 3.37 -22.49 -5.41
N PHE A 106 4.08 -22.09 -4.35
CA PHE A 106 5.50 -22.45 -4.20
C PHE A 106 5.70 -23.98 -4.13
N ARG A 107 4.82 -24.68 -3.41
CA ARG A 107 4.86 -26.15 -3.32
C ARG A 107 4.51 -26.84 -4.64
N SER A 108 3.64 -26.25 -5.46
CA SER A 108 3.33 -26.84 -6.78
C SER A 108 4.48 -26.70 -7.77
N ASP A 109 5.32 -25.68 -7.63
CA ASP A 109 6.48 -25.47 -8.50
C ASP A 109 7.68 -26.37 -8.14
N GLU A 110 7.81 -26.83 -6.88
CA GLU A 110 8.85 -27.83 -6.49
C GLU A 110 8.66 -29.22 -7.13
N PHE A 111 7.48 -29.51 -7.66
CA PHE A 111 7.16 -30.78 -8.35
C PHE A 111 6.99 -30.63 -9.86
N ARG A 112 7.42 -29.48 -10.43
CA ARG A 112 7.45 -29.20 -11.87
C ARG A 112 8.87 -29.12 -12.38
#